data_AF-A0A221S5C0-F1
#
_entry.id   AF-A0A221S5C0-F1
#
_cell.length_a   1.000
_cell.length_b   1.000
_cell.length_c   1.000
_cell.angle_alpha   90.00
_cell.angle_beta   90.00
_cell.angle_gamma   90.00
#
_symmetry.space_group_name_H-M   'P 1'
#
loop_
_entity.id
_entity.type
_entity.pdbx_description
1 polymer ?
#
loop_
_entity_poly.entity_id
_entity_poly.type
_entity_poly.pdbx_seq_one_letter_code
_entity_poly.pdbx_strand_id
1 'polypeptide(L)'
;HYGRICPIETPEGPNIGLINSLATFARVNKYGFIESPYRKIIDSKVTTEVIYLSAMEESKHYVAQANSSLDEEGRLTEEFVVCRHAGEVLMAPRDHVDLMDVSPKQLVSVAAALIPFLENDDANRALMGSNMQRQAVPLIR
;
A
#
# COMPACT_ATOMS: atom_id res chain seq x y z
N HIS A 1 4.52 -2.88 -8.06
CA HIS A 1 3.06 -3.01 -7.82
C HIS A 1 2.61 -2.38 -6.51
N TYR A 2 3.34 -2.57 -5.41
CA TYR A 2 3.00 -2.05 -4.08
C TYR A 2 2.51 -0.59 -4.12
N GLY A 3 1.37 -0.32 -3.49
CA GLY A 3 0.77 1.02 -3.40
C GLY A 3 0.18 1.59 -4.71
N ARG A 4 0.30 0.85 -5.82
CA ARG A 4 -0.02 1.36 -7.18
C ARG A 4 -1.08 0.52 -7.87
N ILE A 5 -0.90 -0.80 -7.86
CA ILE A 5 -1.79 -1.78 -8.48
C ILE A 5 -2.17 -2.77 -7.39
N CYS A 6 -3.47 -3.04 -7.26
CA CYS A 6 -3.97 -4.00 -6.30
C CYS A 6 -3.54 -5.42 -6.69
N PRO A 7 -2.96 -6.21 -5.76
CA PRO A 7 -2.55 -7.57 -6.04
C PRO A 7 -3.71 -8.60 -5.97
N ILE A 8 -4.88 -8.20 -5.47
CA ILE A 8 -6.03 -9.10 -5.22
C ILE A 8 -7.07 -8.98 -6.33
N GLU A 9 -7.39 -7.76 -6.77
CA GLU A 9 -8.48 -7.50 -7.70
C GLU A 9 -8.02 -7.66 -9.15
N THR A 10 -8.28 -8.84 -9.71
CA THR A 10 -8.13 -9.21 -11.13
C THR A 10 -9.27 -10.14 -11.54
N PRO A 11 -9.70 -10.17 -12.81
CA PRO A 11 -10.62 -11.18 -13.30
C PRO A 11 -10.08 -12.60 -13.14
N GLU A 12 -11.00 -13.54 -12.95
CA GLU A 12 -10.72 -14.97 -13.01
C GLU A 12 -10.67 -15.45 -14.48
N GLY A 13 -10.01 -16.58 -14.72
CA GLY A 13 -9.97 -17.22 -16.03
C GLY A 13 -8.88 -16.66 -16.97
N PRO A 14 -9.11 -16.59 -18.30
CA PRO A 14 -8.05 -16.29 -19.28
C PRO A 14 -7.38 -14.93 -19.14
N ASN A 15 -8.04 -13.98 -18.46
CA ASN A 15 -7.56 -12.59 -18.31
C ASN A 15 -6.89 -12.33 -16.96
N ILE A 16 -6.61 -13.36 -16.17
CA ILE A 16 -5.96 -13.20 -14.86
C ILE A 16 -4.60 -12.48 -15.00
N GLY A 17 -4.42 -11.41 -14.22
CA GLY A 17 -3.22 -10.57 -14.22
C GLY A 17 -3.10 -9.60 -15.41
N LEU A 18 -3.91 -9.75 -16.47
CA LEU A 18 -3.93 -8.83 -17.61
C LEU A 18 -4.75 -7.57 -17.34
N ILE A 19 -5.81 -7.71 -16.54
CA ILE A 19 -6.66 -6.61 -16.10
C ILE A 19 -6.50 -6.49 -14.60
N ASN A 20 -5.97 -5.35 -14.14
CA ASN A 20 -5.79 -5.07 -12.73
C ASN A 20 -6.45 -3.73 -12.36
N SER A 21 -6.79 -3.60 -11.07
CA SER A 21 -7.31 -2.35 -10.52
C SER A 21 -6.22 -1.50 -9.86
N LEU A 22 -6.38 -0.18 -9.90
CA LEU A 22 -5.53 0.74 -9.15
C LEU A 22 -5.69 0.53 -7.64
N ALA A 23 -4.61 0.74 -6.90
CA ALA A 23 -4.66 0.73 -5.44
C ALA A 23 -5.33 2.01 -4.89
N THR A 24 -5.82 1.96 -3.66
CA THR A 24 -6.74 2.96 -3.07
C THR A 24 -6.25 4.40 -3.16
N PHE A 25 -4.95 4.64 -2.93
CA PHE A 25 -4.38 5.99 -2.95
C PHE A 25 -3.45 6.25 -4.14
N ALA A 26 -3.42 5.33 -5.11
CA ALA A 26 -2.59 5.46 -6.30
C ALA A 26 -3.08 6.62 -7.17
N ARG A 27 -2.15 7.35 -7.79
CA ARG A 27 -2.47 8.39 -8.79
C ARG A 27 -1.58 8.26 -10.01
N VAL A 28 -2.03 8.80 -11.14
CA VAL A 28 -1.22 8.88 -12.37
C VAL A 28 -0.66 10.28 -12.51
N ASN A 29 0.65 10.41 -12.69
CA ASN A 29 1.29 11.71 -12.88
C ASN A 29 1.20 12.19 -14.34
N LYS A 30 1.67 13.41 -14.60
CA LYS A 30 1.61 14.04 -15.94
C LYS A 30 2.37 13.28 -17.04
N TYR A 31 3.26 12.35 -16.67
CA TYR A 31 4.04 11.53 -17.57
C TYR A 31 3.44 10.12 -17.76
N GLY A 32 2.31 9.82 -17.10
CA GLY A 32 1.65 8.53 -17.18
C GLY A 32 2.17 7.48 -16.20
N PHE A 33 3.08 7.83 -15.29
CA PHE A 33 3.55 6.90 -14.25
C PHE A 33 2.60 6.88 -13.06
N ILE A 34 2.40 5.69 -12.49
CA ILE A 34 1.61 5.52 -11.27
C ILE A 34 2.49 5.83 -10.05
N GLU A 35 1.99 6.70 -9.18
CA GLU A 35 2.62 7.12 -7.94
C GLU A 35 1.83 6.62 -6.73
N SER A 36 2.54 6.35 -5.64
CA SER A 36 1.96 6.01 -4.33
C SER A 36 2.35 7.08 -3.31
N PRO A 37 1.48 7.43 -2.35
CA PRO A 37 1.82 8.38 -1.31
C PRO A 37 2.67 7.76 -0.19
N TYR A 38 3.55 8.56 0.40
CA TYR A 38 4.39 8.22 1.54
C TYR A 38 4.54 9.44 2.46
N ARG A 39 4.66 9.21 3.77
CA ARG A 39 5.01 10.24 4.76
C ARG A 39 6.52 10.36 4.84
N LYS A 40 7.03 11.59 4.89
CA LYS A 40 8.46 11.83 5.14
C LYS A 40 8.84 11.57 6.58
N ILE A 41 10.00 10.97 6.80
CA ILE A 41 10.66 10.87 8.09
C ILE A 41 11.83 11.85 8.10
N ILE A 42 11.93 12.67 9.15
CA ILE A 42 13.04 13.60 9.37
C ILE A 42 13.51 13.40 10.81
N ASP A 43 14.80 13.12 11.01
CA ASP A 43 15.39 12.85 12.33
C ASP A 43 14.60 11.78 13.12
N SER A 44 14.30 10.66 12.45
CA SER A 44 13.51 9.53 12.96
C SER A 44 12.06 9.86 13.38
N LYS A 45 11.57 11.07 13.06
CA LYS A 45 10.21 11.53 13.33
C LYS A 45 9.37 11.53 12.07
N VAL A 46 8.22 10.85 12.12
CA VAL A 46 7.28 10.78 11.01
C VAL A 46 6.51 12.09 10.91
N THR A 47 6.70 12.82 9.81
CA THR A 47 6.03 14.10 9.56
C THR A 47 4.62 13.90 9.02
N THR A 48 3.83 14.96 8.96
CA THR A 48 2.51 14.97 8.30
C THR A 48 2.61 15.26 6.80
N GLU A 49 3.80 15.55 6.28
CA GLU A 49 4.01 15.83 4.87
C GLU A 49 3.92 14.53 4.05
N VAL A 50 2.96 14.50 3.12
CA VAL A 50 2.76 13.38 2.20
C VAL A 50 3.34 13.74 0.84
N ILE A 51 4.27 12.92 0.37
CA ILE A 51 4.82 13.00 -0.98
C ILE A 51 4.39 11.79 -1.79
N TYR A 52 4.26 11.97 -3.10
CA TYR A 52 3.92 10.91 -4.02
C TYR A 52 5.14 10.56 -4.84
N LEU A 53 5.46 9.27 -4.90
CA LEU A 53 6.65 8.79 -5.56
C LEU A 53 6.29 7.74 -6.61
N SER A 54 6.92 7.87 -7.77
CA SER A 54 6.96 6.82 -8.79
C SER A 54 7.78 5.61 -8.31
N ALA A 55 7.69 4.48 -9.00
CA ALA A 55 8.42 3.28 -8.61
C ALA A 55 9.95 3.46 -8.63
N MET A 56 10.47 4.27 -9.56
CA MET A 56 11.90 4.57 -9.68
C MET A 56 12.41 5.54 -8.60
N GLU A 57 11.53 6.40 -8.07
CA GLU A 57 11.89 7.29 -6.98
C GLU A 57 11.84 6.53 -5.65
N GLU A 58 10.79 5.75 -5.41
CA GLU A 58 10.65 4.90 -4.21
C GLU A 58 11.84 3.96 -4.04
N SER A 59 12.37 3.36 -5.12
CA SER A 59 13.45 2.37 -5.03
C SER A 59 14.75 2.90 -4.40
N LYS A 60 14.92 4.22 -4.33
CA LYS A 60 16.10 4.88 -3.75
C LYS A 60 15.99 5.08 -2.24
N HIS A 61 14.80 4.89 -1.67
CA HIS A 61 14.50 5.20 -0.29
C HIS A 61 14.25 3.94 0.53
N TYR A 62 14.48 4.01 1.84
CA TYR A 62 14.02 3.01 2.79
C TYR A 62 12.62 3.39 3.27
N VAL A 63 11.63 2.53 3.00
CA VAL A 63 10.23 2.78 3.31
C VAL A 63 9.76 1.85 4.44
N ALA A 64 9.44 2.42 5.61
CA ALA A 64 8.82 1.69 6.72
C ALA A 64 7.35 1.38 6.46
N GLN A 65 6.87 0.31 7.09
CA GLN A 65 5.47 -0.11 7.02
C GLN A 65 4.56 0.80 7.83
N ALA A 66 3.28 0.88 7.46
CA ALA A 66 2.31 1.75 8.12
C ALA A 66 1.99 1.35 9.57
N ASN A 67 2.30 0.11 9.96
CA ASN A 67 2.08 -0.46 11.29
C ASN A 67 3.32 -0.41 12.19
N SER A 68 4.43 0.20 11.75
CA SER A 68 5.62 0.35 12.60
C SER A 68 5.30 1.15 13.86
N SER A 69 5.87 0.71 14.99
CA SER A 69 5.64 1.29 16.32
C SER A 69 6.14 2.74 16.41
N LEU A 70 5.25 3.66 16.81
CA LEU A 70 5.55 5.09 17.02
C LEU A 70 5.28 5.52 18.46
N ASP A 71 6.03 6.50 18.96
CA ASP A 71 5.76 7.18 20.23
C ASP A 71 4.69 8.28 20.09
N GLU A 72 4.34 8.94 21.20
CA GLU A 72 3.36 10.04 21.23
C GLU A 72 3.80 11.27 20.39
N GLU A 73 5.11 11.41 20.16
CA GLU A 73 5.67 12.48 19.32
C GLU A 73 5.77 12.09 17.84
N GLY A 74 5.43 10.84 17.48
CA GLY A 74 5.50 10.30 16.14
C GLY A 74 6.89 9.82 15.71
N ARG A 75 7.78 9.49 16.64
CA ARG A 75 9.10 8.91 16.36
C ARG A 75 9.03 7.38 16.39
N LEU A 76 9.85 6.74 15.55
CA LEU A 76 10.00 5.28 15.56
C LEU A 76 10.54 4.82 16.91
N THR A 77 9.90 3.86 17.56
CA THR A 77 10.31 3.38 18.90
C THR A 77 11.32 2.24 18.88
N GLU A 78 11.40 1.50 17.77
CA GLU A 78 12.30 0.35 17.59
C GLU A 78 13.64 0.76 16.97
N GLU A 79 14.75 0.20 17.45
CA GLU A 79 16.10 0.52 16.94
C GLU A 79 16.27 0.10 15.47
N PHE A 80 15.73 -1.08 15.14
CA PHE A 80 15.64 -1.61 13.79
C PHE A 80 14.18 -1.69 13.36
N VAL A 81 13.88 -1.19 12.17
CA VAL A 81 12.53 -1.14 11.62
C VAL A 81 12.47 -1.97 10.34
N VAL A 82 11.39 -2.76 10.20
CA VAL A 82 11.11 -3.50 8.96
C VAL A 82 10.81 -2.49 7.86
N CYS A 83 11.67 -2.46 6.84
CA CYS A 83 11.58 -1.53 5.72
C CYS A 83 11.61 -2.27 4.39
N ARG A 84 11.09 -1.61 3.37
CA ARG A 84 11.25 -2.00 1.97
C ARG A 84 12.27 -1.08 1.31
N HIS A 85 13.25 -1.68 0.61
CA HIS A 85 14.21 -0.94 -0.20
C HIS A 85 14.47 -1.71 -1.49
N ALA A 86 14.41 -1.02 -2.64
CA ALA A 86 14.63 -1.61 -3.97
C ALA A 86 13.85 -2.93 -4.26
N GLY A 87 12.69 -3.13 -3.62
CA GLY A 87 11.85 -4.33 -3.78
C GLY A 87 12.12 -5.45 -2.76
N GLU A 88 13.16 -5.33 -1.95
CA GLU A 88 13.48 -6.29 -0.87
C GLU A 88 12.92 -5.79 0.47
N VAL A 89 12.55 -6.74 1.33
CA VAL A 89 12.14 -6.47 2.71
C VAL A 89 13.31 -6.79 3.63
N LEU A 90 13.76 -5.80 4.39
CA LEU A 90 14.93 -5.89 5.25
C LEU A 90 14.71 -5.11 6.55
N MET A 91 15.59 -5.35 7.53
CA MET A 91 15.66 -4.54 8.75
C MET A 91 16.70 -3.44 8.56
N ALA A 92 16.30 -2.19 8.77
CA ALA A 92 17.20 -1.04 8.72
C ALA A 92 17.21 -0.32 10.07
N PRO A 93 18.35 0.28 10.50
CA PRO A 93 18.35 1.21 11.63
C PRO A 93 17.33 2.33 11.41
N ARG A 94 16.64 2.77 12.47
CA ARG A 94 15.62 3.84 12.36
C ARG A 94 16.12 5.13 11.71
N ASP A 95 17.42 5.41 11.81
CA ASP A 95 18.07 6.61 11.27
C ASP A 95 18.25 6.55 9.74
N HIS A 96 18.19 5.35 9.17
CA HIS A 96 18.28 5.12 7.72
C HIS A 96 16.92 5.10 7.03
N VAL A 97 15.82 5.22 7.78
CA VAL A 97 14.45 5.16 7.22
C VAL A 97 14.03 6.54 6.75
N ASP A 98 13.83 6.69 5.44
CA ASP A 98 13.48 7.98 4.82
C ASP A 98 11.98 8.26 4.82
N LEU A 99 11.18 7.19 4.66
CA LEU A 99 9.76 7.28 4.34
C LEU A 99 8.94 6.26 5.12
N MET A 100 7.65 6.52 5.27
CA MET A 100 6.68 5.58 5.85
C MET A 100 5.43 5.52 4.99
N ASP A 101 4.88 4.32 4.85
CA ASP A 101 3.57 4.07 4.26
C ASP A 101 2.46 4.90 4.96
N VAL A 102 1.49 5.44 4.21
CA VAL A 102 0.44 6.31 4.79
C VAL A 102 -0.63 5.51 5.53
N SER A 103 -0.98 4.33 5.00
CA SER A 103 -2.02 3.47 5.55
C SER A 103 -1.85 2.04 5.06
N PRO A 104 -2.20 1.02 5.86
CA PRO A 104 -2.23 -0.37 5.38
C PRO A 104 -3.14 -0.57 4.16
N LYS A 105 -4.21 0.24 4.04
CA LYS A 105 -5.17 0.18 2.93
C LYS A 105 -4.59 0.65 1.59
N GLN A 106 -3.42 1.28 1.58
CA GLN A 106 -2.79 1.74 0.35
C GLN A 106 -2.38 0.60 -0.59
N LEU A 107 -2.23 -0.63 -0.07
CA LEU A 107 -1.80 -1.79 -0.85
C LEU A 107 -2.92 -2.33 -1.76
N VAL A 108 -4.18 -2.16 -1.36
CA VAL A 108 -5.33 -2.83 -1.98
C VAL A 108 -6.21 -1.83 -2.72
N SER A 109 -7.08 -2.32 -3.61
CA SER A 109 -8.06 -1.51 -4.31
C SER A 109 -9.21 -1.11 -3.40
N VAL A 110 -10.10 -0.25 -3.91
CA VAL A 110 -11.31 0.16 -3.20
C VAL A 110 -12.21 -1.04 -2.87
N ALA A 111 -12.41 -1.98 -3.80
CA ALA A 111 -13.26 -3.15 -3.57
C ALA A 111 -12.67 -4.07 -2.48
N ALA A 112 -11.38 -4.38 -2.56
CA ALA A 112 -10.71 -5.19 -1.54
C ALA A 112 -10.66 -4.48 -0.18
N ALA A 113 -10.51 -3.14 -0.15
CA ALA A 113 -10.51 -2.36 1.10
C ALA A 113 -11.86 -2.33 1.83
N LEU A 114 -12.96 -2.70 1.16
CA LEU A 114 -14.30 -2.81 1.75
C LEU A 114 -14.56 -4.18 2.40
N ILE A 115 -13.69 -5.16 2.20
CA ILE A 115 -13.79 -6.47 2.86
C ILE A 115 -13.31 -6.33 4.31
N PRO A 116 -14.16 -6.54 5.32
CA PRO A 116 -13.72 -6.56 6.72
C PRO A 116 -12.88 -7.81 6.98
N PHE A 117 -11.90 -7.70 7.87
CA PHE A 117 -11.03 -8.82 8.29
C PHE A 117 -10.27 -9.49 7.13
N LEU A 118 -9.93 -8.72 6.09
CA LEU A 118 -9.21 -9.17 4.91
C LEU A 118 -7.90 -9.91 5.25
N GLU A 119 -7.24 -9.53 6.34
CA GLU A 119 -6.03 -10.15 6.86
C GLU A 119 -6.22 -11.61 7.31
N ASN A 120 -7.46 -12.05 7.54
CA ASN A 120 -7.81 -13.41 7.96
C ASN A 120 -8.31 -14.28 6.80
N ASP A 121 -8.52 -13.69 5.61
CA ASP A 121 -8.98 -14.40 4.42
C ASP A 121 -7.79 -14.80 3.53
N ASP A 122 -7.93 -15.93 2.83
CA ASP A 122 -6.96 -16.29 1.80
C ASP A 122 -7.13 -15.40 0.55
N ALA A 123 -6.03 -15.18 -0.16
CA ALA A 123 -6.00 -14.28 -1.31
C ALA A 123 -6.97 -14.68 -2.44
N ASN A 124 -7.23 -15.98 -2.62
CA ASN A 124 -8.14 -16.44 -3.67
C ASN A 124 -9.60 -16.13 -3.30
N ARG A 125 -9.99 -16.31 -2.03
CA ARG A 125 -11.31 -15.90 -1.55
C ARG A 125 -11.49 -14.39 -1.54
N ALA A 126 -10.46 -13.65 -1.15
CA ALA A 126 -10.48 -12.19 -1.23
C ALA A 126 -10.67 -11.71 -2.69
N LEU A 127 -10.01 -12.35 -3.65
CA LEU A 127 -10.17 -12.08 -5.08
C LEU A 127 -11.62 -12.32 -5.53
N MET A 128 -12.17 -13.52 -5.24
CA MET A 128 -13.56 -13.84 -5.58
C MET A 128 -14.54 -12.87 -4.91
N GLY A 129 -14.34 -12.56 -3.63
CA GLY A 129 -15.17 -11.61 -2.87
C GLY A 129 -15.16 -10.22 -3.47
N SER A 130 -13.99 -9.69 -3.85
CA SER A 130 -13.87 -8.39 -4.51
C SER A 130 -14.56 -8.35 -5.87
N ASN A 131 -14.53 -9.47 -6.63
CA ASN A 131 -15.22 -9.59 -7.90
C ASN A 131 -16.74 -9.69 -7.75
N MET A 132 -17.22 -10.47 -6.78
CA MET A 132 -18.65 -10.65 -6.50
C MET A 132 -19.33 -9.36 -6.02
N GLN A 133 -18.63 -8.51 -5.25
CA GLN A 133 -19.17 -7.22 -4.81
C GLN A 133 -19.65 -6.34 -5.97
N ARG A 134 -18.97 -6.39 -7.13
CA ARG A 134 -19.33 -5.60 -8.32
C ARG A 134 -20.58 -6.11 -9.04
N GLN A 135 -21.02 -7.32 -8.72
CA GLN A 135 -22.19 -7.97 -9.33
C GLN A 135 -23.44 -7.86 -8.45
N ALA A 136 -23.32 -7.30 -7.25
CA ALA A 136 -24.43 -7.11 -6.35
C ALA A 136 -25.47 -6.15 -6.95
N VAL A 137 -26.73 -6.57 -6.98
CA VAL A 137 -27.86 -5.75 -7.44
C VAL A 137 -28.43 -4.99 -6.24
N PRO A 138 -28.71 -3.67 -6.35
CA PRO A 138 -29.36 -2.92 -5.29
C PRO A 138 -30.74 -3.50 -4.91
N LEU A 139 -31.02 -3.60 -3.61
CA LEU A 139 -32.31 -4.07 -3.09
C LEU A 139 -33.33 -2.92 -3.06
N ILE A 140 -34.63 -3.26 -3.15
CA ILE A 140 -35.73 -2.32 -2.86
C ILE A 140 -35.77 -2.08 -1.35
N ARG A 141 -35.93 -0.82 -0.95
CA ARG A 141 -35.93 -0.37 0.45
C ARG A 141 -37.34 -0.27 1.02
#